data_AF-A0A8S8YM89-F1
#
_entry.id   AF-A0A8S8YM89-F1
#
_cell.length_a   1.000
_cell.length_b   1.000
_cell.length_c   1.000
_cell.angle_alpha   90.00
_cell.angle_beta   90.00
_cell.angle_gamma   90.00
#
_symmetry.space_group_name_H-M   'P 1'
#
loop_
_entity.id
_entity.type
_entity.pdbx_description
1 polymer ?
#
loop_
_entity_poly.entity_id
_entity_poly.type
_entity_poly.pdbx_seq_one_letter_code
_entity_poly.pdbx_strand_id
1 'polypeptide(L)'
;MSGPSRAKRGIPPKSEFNKWYPAIVEIPDLVDKRYPIKGMDVWKPYGLTARGLIDSLARREMSRTGHHEYRFPLFVPEDLLDKENKLVSILKAARESGSIRQN
;
A
#
# COMPACT_ATOMS: atom_id res chain seq x y z
N MET A 1 34.22 0.27 22.81
CA MET A 1 33.70 -0.72 21.84
C MET A 1 33.01 0.04 20.72
N SER A 2 33.59 0.04 19.52
CA SER A 2 33.05 0.70 18.33
C SER A 2 31.74 0.02 17.93
N GLY A 3 30.62 0.74 17.98
CA GLY A 3 29.33 0.26 17.48
C GLY A 3 29.39 -0.05 15.98
N PRO A 4 28.44 -0.84 15.43
CA PRO A 4 28.51 -1.26 14.03
C PRO A 4 28.57 -0.03 13.12
N SER A 5 29.66 0.04 12.34
CA SER A 5 29.90 1.07 11.33
C SER A 5 28.67 1.20 10.42
N ARG A 6 28.01 2.37 10.44
CA ARG A 6 26.89 2.67 9.54
C ARG A 6 27.36 2.42 8.11
N ALA A 7 26.59 1.64 7.35
CA ALA A 7 26.82 1.51 5.92
C ALA A 7 26.86 2.91 5.30
N LYS A 8 28.04 3.38 4.89
CA LYS A 8 28.24 4.63 4.13
C LYS A 8 27.73 4.43 2.69
N ARG A 9 26.44 4.14 2.53
CA ARG A 9 25.71 4.33 1.27
C ARG A 9 24.97 5.65 1.42
N GLY A 10 24.82 6.44 0.36
CA GLY A 10 24.17 7.77 0.34
C GLY A 10 22.69 7.77 0.72
N ILE A 11 22.31 7.12 1.82
CA ILE A 11 20.99 7.08 2.42
C ILE A 11 20.83 8.40 3.18
N PRO A 12 19.83 9.23 2.82
CA PRO A 12 19.53 10.47 3.54
C PRO A 12 19.25 10.20 5.03
N PRO A 13 19.45 11.17 5.93
CA PRO A 13 19.08 10.99 7.33
C PRO A 13 17.55 10.84 7.45
N LYS A 14 17.08 10.03 8.41
CA LYS A 14 15.64 9.80 8.65
C LYS A 14 14.86 11.10 8.92
N SER A 15 15.52 12.13 9.46
CA SER A 15 14.93 13.46 9.65
C SER A 15 14.48 14.11 8.34
N GLU A 16 15.10 13.76 7.20
CA GLU A 16 14.68 14.17 5.86
C GLU A 16 13.78 13.08 5.23
N PHE A 17 12.62 12.82 5.84
CA PHE A 17 11.74 11.70 5.48
C PHE A 17 11.44 11.59 3.99
N ASN A 18 11.16 12.72 3.34
CA ASN A 18 10.82 12.78 1.91
C ASN A 18 11.96 12.30 0.99
N LYS A 19 13.21 12.39 1.43
CA LYS A 19 14.37 11.84 0.69
C LYS A 19 14.73 10.44 1.18
N TRP A 20 14.63 10.22 2.49
CA TRP A 20 14.97 8.94 3.12
C TRP A 20 14.05 7.81 2.67
N TYR A 21 12.74 8.02 2.63
CA TYR A 21 11.77 6.98 2.31
C TYR A 21 11.94 6.45 0.88
N PRO A 22 12.02 7.30 -0.18
CA PRO A 22 12.31 6.82 -1.53
C PRO A 22 13.61 6.01 -1.61
N ALA A 23 14.68 6.50 -0.96
CA ALA A 23 15.97 5.82 -0.95
C ALA A 23 15.89 4.44 -0.28
N ILE A 24 15.16 4.32 0.83
CA ILE A 24 14.99 3.04 1.54
C ILE A 24 14.10 2.06 0.79
N VAL A 25 13.19 2.52 -0.06
CA VAL A 25 12.40 1.60 -0.90
C VAL A 25 13.21 1.13 -2.12
N GLU A 26 14.10 1.98 -2.67
CA GLU A 26 14.89 1.66 -3.87
C GLU A 26 16.17 0.86 -3.59
N ILE A 27 16.94 1.23 -2.56
CA ILE A 27 18.23 0.61 -2.22
C ILE A 27 18.16 -0.91 -1.96
N PRO A 28 17.15 -1.44 -1.26
CA PRO A 28 17.00 -2.88 -1.06
C PRO A 28 16.36 -3.59 -2.25
N ASP A 29 16.16 -2.91 -3.38
CA ASP A 29 15.65 -3.51 -4.60
C ASP A 29 14.21 -4.04 -4.44
N LEU A 30 13.36 -3.31 -3.71
CA LEU A 30 11.95 -3.69 -3.49
C LEU A 30 11.09 -3.38 -4.71
N VAL A 31 11.22 -2.17 -5.27
CA VAL A 31 10.43 -1.70 -6.40
C VAL A 31 11.30 -0.91 -7.38
N ASP A 32 10.87 -0.89 -8.64
CA ASP A 32 11.47 -0.09 -9.71
C ASP A 32 10.48 0.99 -10.16
N LYS A 33 10.85 2.25 -9.89
CA LYS A 33 10.03 3.44 -10.17
C LYS A 33 10.25 4.01 -11.58
N ARG A 34 11.09 3.39 -12.40
CA ARG A 34 11.41 3.86 -13.76
C ARG A 34 10.27 3.59 -14.75
N TYR A 35 9.22 2.90 -14.32
CA TYR A 35 8.05 2.65 -15.14
C TYR A 35 7.36 3.98 -15.50
N PRO A 36 7.02 4.22 -16.78
CA PRO A 36 6.66 5.55 -17.27
C PRO A 36 5.25 6.02 -16.89
N ILE A 37 4.58 5.35 -15.94
CA ILE A 37 3.27 5.73 -15.44
C ILE A 37 3.40 6.10 -13.97
N LYS A 38 3.13 7.36 -13.66
CA LYS A 38 3.19 7.87 -12.28
C LYS A 38 2.26 7.07 -11.37
N GLY A 39 2.82 6.55 -10.28
CA GLY A 39 2.07 5.75 -9.29
C GLY A 39 1.97 4.27 -9.62
N MET A 40 2.60 3.80 -10.70
CA MET A 40 2.69 2.38 -11.04
C MET A 40 4.13 1.89 -10.97
N ASP A 41 4.55 1.44 -9.79
CA ASP A 41 5.88 0.89 -9.60
C ASP A 41 5.93 -0.61 -9.95
N VAL A 42 7.05 -1.07 -10.51
CA VAL A 42 7.28 -2.50 -10.79
C VAL A 42 7.85 -3.17 -9.54
N TRP A 43 7.17 -4.18 -9.02
CA TRP A 43 7.68 -4.97 -7.89
C TRP A 43 8.79 -5.91 -8.35
N LYS A 44 9.99 -5.73 -7.79
CA LYS A 44 11.17 -6.58 -8.09
C LYS A 44 11.10 -7.89 -7.29
N PRO A 45 11.90 -8.92 -7.62
CA PRO A 45 11.80 -10.24 -6.98
C PRO A 45 11.82 -10.21 -5.44
N TYR A 46 12.69 -9.39 -4.83
CA TYR A 46 12.76 -9.26 -3.38
C TYR A 46 11.50 -8.64 -2.78
N GLY A 47 11.02 -7.53 -3.36
CA GLY A 47 9.78 -6.87 -2.91
C GLY A 47 8.54 -7.71 -3.15
N LEU A 48 8.46 -8.40 -4.30
CA LEU A 48 7.36 -9.30 -4.62
C LEU A 48 7.27 -10.47 -3.63
N THR A 49 8.43 -11.04 -3.25
CA THR A 49 8.51 -12.09 -2.23
C THR A 49 8.04 -11.58 -0.87
N ALA A 50 8.55 -10.42 -0.44
CA ALA A 50 8.14 -9.81 0.84
C ALA A 50 6.63 -9.53 0.88
N ARG A 51 6.07 -8.97 -0.21
CA ARG A 51 4.63 -8.77 -0.38
C ARG A 51 3.86 -10.08 -0.29
N GLY A 52 4.35 -11.14 -0.93
CA GLY A 52 3.75 -12.47 -0.88
C GLY A 52 3.72 -13.08 0.52
N LEU A 53 4.75 -12.85 1.34
CA LEU A 53 4.79 -13.29 2.73
C LEU A 53 3.75 -12.58 3.60
N ILE A 54 3.59 -11.27 3.41
CA ILE A 54 2.57 -10.46 4.12
C ILE A 54 1.17 -10.92 3.73
N ASP A 55 0.91 -11.05 2.44
CA ASP A 55 -0.38 -11.52 1.90
C ASP A 55 -0.71 -12.95 2.39
N SER A 56 0.28 -13.84 2.43
CA SER A 56 0.13 -15.18 2.98
C SER A 56 -0.25 -15.19 4.46
N LEU A 57 0.30 -14.25 5.25
CA LEU A 57 -0.07 -14.11 6.67
C LEU A 57 -1.54 -13.68 6.81
N ALA A 58 -1.97 -12.67 6.05
CA ALA A 58 -3.36 -12.21 6.07
C ALA A 58 -4.33 -13.34 5.68
N ARG A 59 -4.02 -14.09 4.61
CA ARG A 59 -4.81 -15.23 4.16
C ARG A 59 -4.97 -16.30 5.24
N ARG A 60 -3.88 -16.65 5.94
CA ARG A 60 -3.93 -17.63 7.05
C ARG A 60 -4.89 -17.20 8.15
N GLU A 61 -4.86 -15.94 8.56
CA GLU A 61 -5.77 -15.44 9.61
C GLU A 61 -7.24 -15.44 9.16
N MET A 62 -7.50 -15.08 7.90
CA MET A 62 -8.84 -15.14 7.32
C MET A 62 -9.36 -16.57 7.27
N SER A 63 -8.54 -17.53 6.83
CA SER A 63 -8.90 -18.96 6.85
C SER A 63 -9.15 -19.48 8.26
N ARG A 64 -8.34 -19.09 9.25
CA ARG A 64 -8.50 -19.49 10.66
C ARG A 64 -9.85 -19.07 11.24
N THR A 65 -10.41 -17.97 10.74
CA THR A 65 -11.70 -17.42 11.18
C THR A 65 -12.87 -17.89 10.32
N GLY A 66 -12.65 -18.85 9.42
CA GLY A 66 -13.70 -19.44 8.57
C GLY A 66 -14.05 -18.63 7.32
N HIS A 67 -13.24 -17.64 6.94
CA HIS A 67 -13.48 -16.88 5.71
C HIS A 67 -13.03 -17.67 4.48
N HIS A 68 -13.81 -17.53 3.40
CA HIS A 68 -13.49 -18.09 2.09
C HIS A 68 -13.11 -16.95 1.14
N GLU A 69 -11.97 -17.08 0.49
CA GLU A 69 -11.52 -16.10 -0.49
C GLU A 69 -12.23 -16.31 -1.83
N TYR A 70 -12.67 -15.21 -2.44
CA TYR A 70 -13.22 -15.17 -3.79
C TYR A 70 -12.36 -14.27 -4.68
N ARG A 71 -12.29 -14.60 -5.97
CA ARG A 71 -11.62 -13.79 -7.00
C ARG A 71 -12.65 -13.19 -7.93
N PHE A 72 -12.83 -11.88 -7.84
CA PHE A 72 -13.72 -11.13 -8.73
C PHE A 72 -12.97 -10.67 -10.00
N PRO A 73 -13.70 -10.39 -11.09
CA PRO A 73 -13.13 -9.73 -12.27
C PRO A 73 -12.53 -8.36 -11.93
N LEU A 74 -11.44 -7.99 -12.61
CA LEU A 74 -10.87 -6.64 -12.50
C LEU A 74 -11.75 -5.59 -13.18
N PHE A 75 -12.41 -5.96 -14.28
CA PHE A 75 -13.31 -5.06 -14.98
C PHE A 75 -14.63 -4.94 -14.23
N VAL A 76 -14.90 -3.76 -13.69
CA VAL A 76 -16.18 -3.42 -13.04
C VAL A 76 -17.02 -2.62 -14.02
N PRO A 77 -18.24 -3.08 -14.37
CA PRO A 77 -19.20 -2.31 -15.16
C PRO A 77 -19.53 -0.93 -14.56
N GLU A 78 -19.77 0.05 -15.43
CA GLU A 78 -20.06 1.45 -15.04
C GLU A 78 -21.30 1.56 -14.14
N ASP A 79 -22.35 0.79 -14.42
CA ASP A 79 -23.59 0.81 -13.64
C ASP A 79 -23.39 0.34 -12.18
N LEU A 80 -22.38 -0.50 -11.93
CA LEU A 80 -21.98 -0.89 -10.57
C LEU A 80 -21.11 0.18 -9.89
N LEU A 81 -20.24 0.86 -10.64
CA LEU A 81 -19.44 1.99 -10.12
C LEU A 81 -20.33 3.18 -9.73
N ASP A 82 -21.39 3.45 -10.49
CA ASP A 82 -22.31 4.55 -10.21
C ASP A 82 -23.06 4.37 -8.88
N LYS A 83 -23.35 3.12 -8.50
CA LYS A 83 -23.93 2.81 -7.19
C LYS A 83 -22.97 3.16 -6.05
N GLU A 84 -21.66 2.94 -6.23
CA GLU A 84 -20.64 3.34 -5.26
C GLU A 84 -20.48 4.87 -5.21
N ASN A 85 -20.50 5.55 -6.36
CA ASN A 85 -20.41 7.02 -6.42
C ASN A 85 -21.52 7.71 -5.62
N LYS A 86 -22.75 7.16 -5.68
CA LYS A 86 -23.87 7.65 -4.87
C LYS A 86 -23.60 7.49 -3.37
N LEU A 87 -23.05 6.35 -2.94
CA LEU A 87 -22.66 6.11 -1.54
C LEU A 87 -21.57 7.07 -1.08
N VAL A 88 -20.53 7.28 -1.89
CA VAL A 88 -19.44 8.23 -1.59
C VAL A 88 -19.96 9.65 -1.44
N SER A 89 -20.91 10.05 -2.28
CA SER A 89 -21.53 11.39 -2.23
C SER A 89 -22.35 11.59 -0.94
N ILE A 90 -23.09 10.55 -0.52
CA ILE A 90 -23.82 10.55 0.76
C ILE A 90 -22.85 10.65 1.95
N LEU A 91 -21.75 9.89 1.94
CA LEU A 91 -20.74 9.94 3.00
C LEU A 91 -20.05 11.30 3.09
N LYS A 92 -19.79 11.96 1.95
CA LYS A 92 -19.26 13.33 1.91
C LYS A 92 -20.26 14.33 2.52
N ALA A 93 -21.53 14.27 2.12
CA ALA A 93 -22.58 15.13 2.68
C ALA A 93 -22.81 14.87 4.19
N ALA A 94 -22.69 13.63 4.66
CA ALA A 94 -22.77 13.28 6.08
C ALA A 94 -21.58 13.79 6.90
N ARG A 95 -20.38 13.82 6.29
CA ARG A 95 -19.18 14.42 6.88
C ARG A 95 -19.28 15.95 6.94
N GLU A 96 -19.81 16.58 5.90
CA GLU A 96 -20.01 18.04 5.84
C GLU A 96 -21.11 18.52 6.78
N SER A 97 -22.16 17.73 6.99
CA SER A 97 -23.24 18.02 7.95
C SER A 97 -22.89 17.68 9.41
N GLY A 98 -21.67 17.20 9.70
CA GLY A 98 -21.18 16.98 11.06
C GLY A 98 -21.85 15.82 11.82
N SER A 99 -22.58 14.94 11.13
CA SER A 99 -23.34 13.85 11.76
C SER A 99 -22.48 12.64 12.14
N ILE A 100 -21.27 12.52 11.58
CA ILE A 100 -20.30 11.47 11.95
C ILE A 100 -19.38 11.99 13.05
N ARG A 101 -19.63 11.56 14.29
CA ARG A 101 -18.72 11.80 15.42
C ARG A 101 -17.37 11.16 15.10
N GLN A 102 -16.32 11.96 15.03
CA GLN A 102 -14.95 11.47 15.12
C GLN A 102 -14.76 10.97 16.55
N ASN A 103 -14.65 9.66 16.70
CA ASN A 103 -14.05 9.04 17.89
C ASN A 103 -12.56 8.83 17.62
#